data_AF-A0A6I8VDK7-F1
#
_entry.id   AF-A0A6I8VDK7-F1
#
_cell.length_a   1.000
_cell.length_b   1.000
_cell.length_c   1.000
_cell.angle_alpha   90.00
_cell.angle_beta   90.00
_cell.angle_gamma   90.00
#
_symmetry.space_group_name_H-M   'P 1'
#
loop_
_entity.id
_entity.type
_entity.pdbx_description
1 polymer ?
#
loop_
_entity_poly.entity_id
_entity_poly.type
_entity_poly.pdbx_seq_one_letter_code
_entity_poly.pdbx_strand_id
1 'polypeptide(L)'
;MLRLLQSIFVLASLRLGWGQAIVSSDQFNMTLYKRMPALYQLDDYDLCLESDSHTYCLVYAEIVPNASSTLWEQIEGLSRDVKHRFRHDRLFRGICLERCQLDLQQLYEGGVLDEDLSSYYSRVHGRSAPERLLNDPLVNSCLNLEFSQKYSLRVRSLIEYCVKSGESLPHDVLDLTVYALIAVILLITVFSTLYDHRLSKHDSQAGNLFYQQCLQHRREQLLTSFSLVRNYYRLTLAHGSDFARDIRFFDAFRVIGVFVVILGHTLMVFMTVQIENPEFYEQFLFRFETSIFQNGSVFIQIFFVISGFLLYVNFTDRQLVHAKSGIRECIGVYFRVFFYRYFRLLPSLLALILFNGSFLARLQNGPFWRHLTEAERVFCRENWWKNVFFVNNHLLEDSVVLPSNLVLGGRHAAL
;
A
#
# COMPACT_ATOMS: atom_id res chain seq x y z
N MET A 1 2.36 -47.73 0.77
CA MET A 1 1.56 -47.30 1.95
C MET A 1 1.61 -45.79 2.17
N LEU A 2 2.78 -45.15 2.31
CA LEU A 2 2.89 -43.69 2.52
C LEU A 2 2.28 -42.83 1.39
N ARG A 3 2.50 -43.18 0.12
CA ARG A 3 1.92 -42.46 -1.03
C ARG A 3 0.40 -42.57 -1.09
N LEU A 4 -0.16 -43.70 -0.64
CA LEU A 4 -1.61 -43.90 -0.58
C LEU A 4 -2.22 -43.04 0.54
N LEU A 5 -1.56 -42.97 1.69
CA LEU A 5 -1.93 -42.10 2.81
C LEU A 5 -1.88 -40.62 2.44
N GLN A 6 -0.86 -40.18 1.69
CA GLN A 6 -0.79 -38.80 1.17
C GLN A 6 -1.93 -38.50 0.19
N SER A 7 -2.23 -39.40 -0.74
CA SER A 7 -3.35 -39.20 -1.67
C SER A 7 -4.70 -39.18 -0.98
N ILE A 8 -4.91 -40.03 0.04
CA ILE A 8 -6.13 -40.05 0.85
C ILE A 8 -6.24 -38.78 1.70
N PHE A 9 -5.13 -38.27 2.24
CA PHE A 9 -5.11 -37.02 3.02
C PHE A 9 -5.42 -35.80 2.13
N VAL A 10 -4.90 -35.77 0.90
CA VAL A 10 -5.19 -34.72 -0.10
C VAL A 10 -6.65 -34.81 -0.60
N LEU A 11 -7.18 -36.01 -0.82
CA LEU A 11 -8.59 -36.21 -1.18
C LEU A 11 -9.55 -35.90 -0.01
N ALA A 12 -9.13 -36.18 1.22
CA ALA A 12 -9.89 -35.85 2.42
C ALA A 12 -9.88 -34.34 2.71
N SER A 13 -8.76 -33.64 2.50
CA SER A 13 -8.69 -32.18 2.63
C SER A 13 -9.46 -31.47 1.52
N LEU A 14 -9.46 -32.00 0.29
CA LEU A 14 -10.32 -31.54 -0.79
C LEU A 14 -11.82 -31.76 -0.47
N ARG A 15 -12.21 -32.90 0.12
CA ARG A 15 -13.62 -33.12 0.52
C ARG A 15 -14.05 -32.31 1.74
N LEU A 16 -13.16 -32.07 2.71
CA LEU A 16 -13.42 -31.21 3.86
C LEU A 16 -13.55 -29.73 3.46
N GLY A 17 -12.79 -29.28 2.45
CA GLY A 17 -12.94 -27.93 1.88
C GLY A 17 -14.26 -27.72 1.13
N TRP A 18 -14.84 -28.78 0.56
CA TRP A 18 -16.12 -28.70 -0.16
C TRP A 18 -17.34 -28.97 0.76
N GLY A 19 -17.15 -29.72 1.85
CA GLY A 19 -18.21 -30.11 2.79
C GLY A 19 -18.64 -29.03 3.79
N GLN A 20 -17.93 -27.90 3.86
CA GLN A 20 -18.31 -26.74 4.70
C GLN A 20 -18.74 -25.52 3.88
N ALA A 21 -18.87 -25.63 2.56
CA ALA A 21 -19.39 -24.57 1.68
C ALA A 21 -20.93 -24.45 1.70
N ILE A 22 -21.55 -24.76 2.84
CA ILE A 22 -22.92 -24.30 3.15
C ILE A 22 -22.77 -23.34 4.34
N VAL A 23 -21.99 -22.27 4.14
CA VAL A 23 -22.25 -21.05 4.88
C VAL A 23 -23.62 -20.62 4.41
N SER A 24 -24.59 -20.61 5.32
CA SER A 24 -25.91 -20.05 5.11
C SER A 24 -25.75 -18.68 4.45
N SER A 25 -26.02 -18.61 3.15
CA SER A 25 -26.31 -17.36 2.47
C SER A 25 -27.54 -16.80 3.17
N ASP A 26 -27.33 -16.02 4.22
CA ASP A 26 -28.30 -15.03 4.63
C ASP A 26 -28.55 -14.22 3.35
N GLN A 27 -29.75 -14.36 2.80
CA GLN A 27 -30.07 -13.96 1.43
C GLN A 27 -29.86 -12.44 1.36
N PHE A 28 -28.72 -12.01 0.82
CA PHE A 28 -28.35 -10.60 0.80
C PHE A 28 -29.42 -9.83 0.02
N ASN A 29 -30.24 -9.08 0.75
CA ASN A 29 -31.37 -8.39 0.15
C ASN A 29 -30.90 -7.13 -0.56
N MET A 30 -30.58 -7.29 -1.85
CA MET A 30 -30.10 -6.19 -2.71
C MET A 30 -31.08 -5.02 -2.77
N THR A 31 -32.39 -5.28 -2.71
CA THR A 31 -33.39 -4.20 -2.74
C THR A 31 -33.36 -3.34 -1.48
N LEU A 32 -33.07 -3.95 -0.33
CA LEU A 32 -32.89 -3.23 0.93
C LEU A 32 -31.59 -2.45 0.91
N TYR A 33 -30.52 -3.08 0.42
CA TYR A 33 -29.20 -2.46 0.30
C TYR A 33 -29.24 -1.17 -0.53
N LYS A 34 -29.91 -1.21 -1.68
CA LYS A 34 -30.04 -0.05 -2.58
C LYS A 34 -30.94 1.08 -2.05
N ARG A 35 -31.66 0.88 -0.94
CA ARG A 35 -32.38 1.98 -0.26
C ARG A 35 -31.47 2.83 0.61
N MET A 36 -30.34 2.27 1.06
CA MET A 36 -29.37 3.01 1.87
C MET A 36 -28.64 4.05 1.02
N PRO A 37 -28.12 5.12 1.64
CA PRO A 37 -27.20 6.02 0.97
C PRO A 37 -25.99 5.24 0.43
N ALA A 38 -25.54 5.59 -0.78
CA ALA A 38 -24.32 5.01 -1.34
C ALA A 38 -23.12 5.35 -0.43
N LEU A 39 -22.24 4.37 -0.19
CA LEU A 39 -21.03 4.57 0.61
C LEU A 39 -20.16 5.68 0.01
N TYR A 40 -19.97 5.63 -1.30
CA TYR A 40 -19.14 6.56 -2.06
C TYR A 40 -20.01 7.24 -3.11
N GLN A 41 -20.03 8.57 -3.09
CA GLN A 41 -20.71 9.37 -4.11
C GLN A 41 -19.91 10.65 -4.33
N LEU A 42 -19.25 10.76 -5.47
CA LEU A 42 -18.40 11.89 -5.82
C LEU A 42 -19.06 12.66 -6.97
N ASP A 43 -19.17 13.98 -6.83
CA ASP A 43 -19.44 14.87 -7.96
C ASP A 43 -18.32 14.74 -9.01
N ASP A 44 -18.61 15.11 -10.26
CA ASP A 44 -17.62 15.04 -11.35
C ASP A 44 -16.46 16.01 -11.06
N TYR A 45 -15.29 15.43 -10.76
CA TYR A 45 -14.11 16.17 -10.33
C TYR A 45 -13.54 17.05 -11.44
N ASP A 46 -13.44 16.52 -12.66
CA ASP A 46 -12.84 17.21 -13.79
C ASP A 46 -13.78 18.33 -14.28
N LEU A 47 -15.09 18.06 -14.33
CA LEU A 47 -16.10 19.06 -14.65
C LEU A 47 -16.12 20.19 -13.61
N CYS A 48 -16.02 19.86 -12.31
CA CYS A 48 -16.02 20.87 -11.26
C CYS A 48 -14.82 21.82 -11.40
N LEU A 49 -13.63 21.29 -11.68
CA LEU A 49 -12.39 22.05 -11.76
C LEU A 49 -12.12 22.68 -13.13
N GLU A 50 -13.03 22.54 -14.10
CA GLU A 50 -12.93 23.25 -15.38
C GLU A 50 -12.98 24.77 -15.21
N SER A 51 -13.66 25.26 -14.17
CA SER A 51 -13.72 26.69 -13.83
C SER A 51 -12.74 27.05 -12.71
N ASP A 52 -11.96 28.11 -12.93
CA ASP A 52 -10.95 28.58 -11.95
C ASP A 52 -11.53 29.08 -10.62
N SER A 53 -12.82 29.43 -10.59
CA SER A 53 -13.54 29.88 -9.39
C SER A 53 -14.08 28.74 -8.52
N HIS A 54 -14.19 27.53 -9.08
CA HIS A 54 -14.79 26.41 -8.35
C HIS A 54 -13.78 25.72 -7.44
N THR A 55 -14.31 25.12 -6.38
CA THR A 55 -13.54 24.34 -5.41
C THR A 55 -14.22 23.00 -5.24
N TYR A 56 -13.43 21.94 -5.30
CA TYR A 56 -13.88 20.58 -5.03
C TYR A 56 -13.39 20.16 -3.64
N CYS A 57 -14.29 19.60 -2.81
CA CYS A 57 -13.95 19.09 -1.49
C CYS A 57 -14.29 17.61 -1.37
N LEU A 58 -13.36 16.82 -0.83
CA LEU A 58 -13.61 15.46 -0.40
C LEU A 58 -14.03 15.49 1.07
N VAL A 59 -15.13 14.82 1.39
CA VAL A 59 -15.84 14.97 2.65
C VAL A 59 -16.15 13.59 3.22
N TYR A 60 -15.79 13.40 4.48
CA TYR A 60 -16.26 12.28 5.27
C TYR A 60 -17.56 12.68 5.97
N ALA A 61 -18.59 11.85 5.89
CA ALA A 61 -19.89 12.10 6.49
C ALA A 61 -20.34 10.90 7.34
N GLU A 62 -20.79 11.18 8.55
CA GLU A 62 -21.30 10.19 9.49
C GLU A 62 -22.80 10.39 9.68
N ILE A 63 -23.59 9.33 9.51
CA ILE A 63 -25.03 9.36 9.75
C ILE A 63 -25.29 9.44 11.25
N VAL A 64 -26.10 10.40 11.67
CA VAL A 64 -26.48 10.54 13.08
C VAL A 64 -27.44 9.41 13.46
N PRO A 65 -27.16 8.66 14.55
CA PRO A 65 -28.05 7.60 15.00
C PRO A 65 -29.48 8.08 15.24
N ASN A 66 -30.45 7.34 14.71
CA ASN A 66 -31.86 7.66 14.88
C ASN A 66 -32.70 6.39 15.10
N ALA A 67 -32.95 6.03 16.35
CA ALA A 67 -33.72 4.85 16.74
C ALA A 67 -35.19 4.86 16.25
N SER A 68 -35.72 6.00 15.82
CA SER A 68 -37.08 6.08 15.26
C SER A 68 -37.13 5.77 13.75
N SER A 69 -35.98 5.72 13.08
CA SER A 69 -35.88 5.48 11.65
C SER A 69 -35.63 4.00 11.35
N THR A 70 -36.55 3.38 10.61
CA THR A 70 -36.40 2.00 10.14
C THR A 70 -35.21 1.83 9.19
N LEU A 71 -34.83 2.90 8.47
CA LEU A 71 -33.64 2.92 7.61
C LEU A 71 -32.35 2.92 8.45
N TRP A 72 -32.34 3.65 9.58
CA TRP A 72 -31.19 3.65 10.49
C TRP A 72 -30.96 2.26 11.09
N GLU A 73 -32.01 1.57 11.56
CA GLU A 73 -31.87 0.22 12.13
C GLU A 73 -31.26 -0.77 11.13
N GLN A 74 -31.57 -0.62 9.84
CA GLN A 74 -30.98 -1.43 8.77
C GLN A 74 -29.51 -1.10 8.56
N ILE A 75 -29.17 0.18 8.47
CA ILE A 75 -27.79 0.66 8.34
C ILE A 75 -26.95 0.15 9.51
N GLU A 76 -27.46 0.30 10.74
CA GLU A 76 -26.79 -0.16 11.95
C GLU A 76 -26.62 -1.69 11.93
N GLY A 77 -27.66 -2.43 11.52
CA GLY A 77 -27.64 -3.89 11.42
C GLY A 77 -26.55 -4.41 10.48
N LEU A 78 -26.40 -3.82 9.29
CA LEU A 78 -25.33 -4.19 8.36
C LEU A 78 -23.94 -3.74 8.84
N SER A 79 -23.85 -2.55 9.43
CA SER A 79 -22.58 -1.95 9.85
C SER A 79 -21.94 -2.66 11.06
N ARG A 80 -22.67 -3.55 11.74
CA ARG A 80 -22.16 -4.37 12.85
C ARG A 80 -21.17 -5.43 12.41
N ASP A 81 -21.32 -6.01 11.23
CA ASP A 81 -20.37 -7.01 10.69
C ASP A 81 -19.20 -6.33 10.01
N VAL A 82 -18.38 -5.69 10.83
CA VAL A 82 -17.23 -4.91 10.35
C VAL A 82 -16.22 -5.76 9.57
N LYS A 83 -16.17 -7.09 9.77
CA LYS A 83 -15.16 -7.98 9.16
C LYS A 83 -15.42 -8.30 7.70
N HIS A 84 -16.69 -8.33 7.30
CA HIS A 84 -17.07 -8.73 5.94
C HIS A 84 -17.83 -7.62 5.21
N ARG A 85 -18.34 -6.62 5.93
CA ARG A 85 -19.14 -5.53 5.37
C ARG A 85 -18.53 -4.19 5.69
N PHE A 86 -18.68 -3.26 4.76
CA PHE A 86 -18.37 -1.88 5.04
C PHE A 86 -19.38 -1.30 6.03
N ARG A 87 -18.96 -0.28 6.75
CA ARG A 87 -19.81 0.50 7.63
C ARG A 87 -20.68 1.46 6.82
N HIS A 88 -21.97 1.15 6.69
CA HIS A 88 -22.95 1.96 5.95
C HIS A 88 -23.37 3.25 6.68
N ASP A 89 -22.98 3.42 7.93
CA ASP A 89 -23.15 4.68 8.67
C ASP A 89 -22.04 5.70 8.38
N ARG A 90 -20.99 5.30 7.66
CA ARG A 90 -19.85 6.14 7.28
C ARG A 90 -19.75 6.26 5.77
N LEU A 91 -19.77 7.50 5.30
CA LEU A 91 -19.95 7.82 3.90
C LEU A 91 -18.84 8.76 3.45
N PHE A 92 -18.45 8.66 2.19
CA PHE A 92 -17.57 9.61 1.54
C PHE A 92 -18.31 10.33 0.42
N ARG A 93 -18.15 11.64 0.39
CA ARG A 93 -18.78 12.54 -0.56
C ARG A 93 -17.73 13.41 -1.24
N GLY A 94 -17.86 13.52 -2.55
CA GLY A 94 -17.10 14.47 -3.35
C GLY A 94 -18.04 15.59 -3.73
N ILE A 95 -17.73 16.82 -3.33
CA ILE A 95 -18.67 17.94 -3.45
C ILE A 95 -18.00 19.06 -4.23
N CYS A 96 -18.65 19.45 -5.33
CA CYS A 96 -18.35 20.71 -5.98
C CYS A 96 -19.08 21.84 -5.24
N LEU A 97 -18.34 22.77 -4.62
CA LEU A 97 -18.94 23.76 -3.71
C LEU A 97 -20.00 24.65 -4.38
N GLU A 98 -19.91 24.87 -5.69
CA GLU A 98 -20.89 25.62 -6.47
C GLU A 98 -22.32 25.06 -6.31
N ARG A 99 -22.46 23.73 -6.25
CA ARG A 99 -23.75 23.06 -6.01
C ARG A 99 -24.37 23.42 -4.66
N CYS A 100 -23.54 23.77 -3.68
CA CYS A 100 -23.96 24.07 -2.32
C CYS A 100 -24.18 25.57 -2.07
N GLN A 101 -24.02 26.45 -3.05
CA GLN A 101 -24.24 27.90 -2.93
C GLN A 101 -25.73 28.31 -2.85
N LEU A 102 -26.56 27.51 -2.20
CA LEU A 102 -27.97 27.83 -1.96
C LEU A 102 -28.11 28.81 -0.78
N ASP A 103 -29.16 29.63 -0.80
CA ASP A 103 -29.59 30.46 0.33
C ASP A 103 -29.96 29.56 1.53
N LEU A 104 -28.94 29.15 2.29
CA LEU A 104 -29.08 28.35 3.50
C LEU A 104 -29.75 29.20 4.58
N GLN A 105 -31.07 29.20 4.59
CA GLN A 105 -31.89 29.81 5.65
C GLN A 105 -31.66 29.14 7.01
N GLN A 106 -31.12 27.91 7.02
CA GLN A 106 -30.84 27.13 8.21
C GLN A 106 -29.42 26.54 8.15
N LEU A 107 -28.54 27.05 9.00
CA LEU A 107 -27.22 26.47 9.23
C LEU A 107 -27.36 25.28 10.20
N TYR A 108 -26.82 24.13 9.81
CA TYR A 108 -26.76 22.97 10.67
C TYR A 108 -25.45 23.01 11.46
N GLU A 109 -25.57 23.04 12.79
CA GLU A 109 -24.43 22.98 13.69
C GLU A 109 -24.06 21.53 14.03
N GLY A 110 -22.76 21.28 14.14
CA GLY A 110 -22.20 20.00 14.58
C GLY A 110 -21.32 19.36 13.51
N GLY A 111 -20.13 18.94 13.94
CA GLY A 111 -19.18 18.17 13.14
C GLY A 111 -19.02 16.75 13.66
N VAL A 112 -18.19 15.97 12.98
CA VAL A 112 -17.81 14.62 13.42
C VAL A 112 -17.10 14.70 14.78
N LEU A 113 -17.48 13.81 15.71
CA LEU A 113 -16.99 13.82 17.10
C LEU A 113 -15.66 13.08 17.28
N ASP A 114 -15.18 12.39 16.25
CA ASP A 114 -13.96 11.60 16.28
C ASP A 114 -12.72 12.52 16.24
N GLU A 115 -12.14 12.75 17.43
CA GLU A 115 -10.96 13.58 17.61
C GLU A 115 -9.72 12.98 16.91
N ASP A 116 -9.58 11.66 16.91
CA ASP A 116 -8.46 10.95 16.28
C ASP A 116 -8.52 11.13 14.76
N LEU A 117 -9.71 11.00 14.15
CA LEU A 117 -9.92 11.22 12.72
C LEU A 117 -9.67 12.68 12.33
N SER A 118 -10.17 13.63 13.12
CA SER A 118 -9.94 15.06 12.89
C SER A 118 -8.46 15.43 12.98
N SER A 119 -7.77 14.90 14.00
CA SER A 119 -6.32 15.04 14.17
C SER A 119 -5.57 14.46 12.98
N TYR A 120 -5.94 13.26 12.53
CA TYR A 120 -5.35 12.59 11.36
C TYR A 120 -5.48 13.46 10.09
N TYR A 121 -6.69 13.92 9.75
CA TYR A 121 -6.88 14.76 8.56
C TYR A 121 -6.16 16.10 8.68
N SER A 122 -6.09 16.68 9.88
CA SER A 122 -5.33 17.92 10.10
C SER A 122 -3.83 17.75 9.84
N ARG A 123 -3.28 16.58 10.18
CA ARG A 123 -1.87 16.24 9.99
C ARG A 123 -1.56 15.90 8.53
N VAL A 124 -2.40 15.08 7.90
CA VAL A 124 -2.20 14.65 6.50
C VAL A 124 -2.50 15.77 5.51
N HIS A 125 -3.64 16.44 5.66
CA HIS A 125 -4.14 17.45 4.73
C HIS A 125 -3.97 18.88 5.25
N GLY A 126 -2.95 19.12 6.08
CA GLY A 126 -2.66 20.42 6.70
C GLY A 126 -2.54 21.58 5.72
N ARG A 127 -2.14 21.31 4.46
CA ARG A 127 -2.06 22.33 3.39
C ARG A 127 -3.40 22.96 3.03
N SER A 128 -4.49 22.21 3.10
CA SER A 128 -5.86 22.68 2.79
C SER A 128 -6.63 23.09 4.04
N ALA A 129 -5.96 23.29 5.18
CA ALA A 129 -6.59 23.69 6.42
C ALA A 129 -7.44 24.98 6.30
N PRO A 130 -7.00 26.07 5.63
CA PRO A 130 -7.78 27.30 5.60
C PRO A 130 -9.06 27.12 4.74
N GLU A 131 -8.97 26.49 3.57
CA GLU A 131 -10.14 26.20 2.74
C GLU A 131 -11.11 25.25 3.44
N ARG A 132 -10.58 24.26 4.17
CA ARG A 132 -11.37 23.28 4.92
C ARG A 132 -12.22 23.97 5.98
N LEU A 133 -11.60 24.77 6.85
CA LEU A 133 -12.30 25.45 7.94
C LEU A 133 -13.32 26.47 7.44
N LEU A 134 -13.03 27.13 6.31
CA LEU A 134 -13.93 28.10 5.69
C LEU A 134 -15.22 27.45 5.15
N ASN A 135 -15.08 26.30 4.49
CA ASN A 135 -16.19 25.66 3.77
C ASN A 135 -16.94 24.59 4.56
N ASP A 136 -16.41 24.15 5.71
CA ASP A 136 -17.03 23.12 6.56
C ASP A 136 -18.50 23.39 6.91
N PRO A 137 -18.92 24.58 7.41
CA PRO A 137 -20.32 24.81 7.76
C PRO A 137 -21.26 24.81 6.53
N LEU A 138 -20.77 25.27 5.37
CA LEU A 138 -21.52 25.26 4.11
C LEU A 138 -21.78 23.83 3.67
N VAL A 139 -20.72 23.01 3.62
CA VAL A 139 -20.78 21.60 3.23
C VAL A 139 -21.66 20.79 4.19
N ASN A 140 -21.52 21.00 5.50
CA ASN A 140 -22.32 20.30 6.50
C ASN A 140 -23.81 20.59 6.33
N SER A 141 -24.16 21.85 6.10
CA SER A 141 -25.55 22.26 5.91
C SER A 141 -26.12 21.74 4.58
N CYS A 142 -25.33 21.78 3.51
CA CYS A 142 -25.69 21.25 2.20
C CYS A 142 -25.99 19.73 2.25
N LEU A 143 -25.11 18.96 2.89
CA LEU A 143 -25.31 17.52 3.08
C LEU A 143 -26.50 17.21 3.99
N ASN A 144 -26.70 17.96 5.07
CA ASN A 144 -27.87 17.76 5.95
C ASN A 144 -29.18 18.02 5.22
N LEU A 145 -29.25 19.03 4.36
CA LEU A 145 -30.42 19.32 3.55
C LEU A 145 -30.71 18.17 2.57
N GLU A 146 -29.69 17.69 1.86
CA GLU A 146 -29.83 16.54 0.94
C GLU A 146 -30.32 15.29 1.67
N PHE A 147 -29.67 14.93 2.79
CA PHE A 147 -30.01 13.71 3.54
C PHE A 147 -31.37 13.80 4.23
N SER A 148 -31.74 14.99 4.72
CA SER A 148 -33.05 15.21 5.31
C SER A 148 -34.16 15.07 4.28
N GLN A 149 -33.96 15.54 3.05
CA GLN A 149 -34.96 15.46 1.98
C GLN A 149 -35.08 14.05 1.39
N LYS A 150 -33.93 13.38 1.16
CA LYS A 150 -33.90 12.09 0.44
C LYS A 150 -34.09 10.88 1.35
N TYR A 151 -33.59 10.93 2.58
CA TYR A 151 -33.54 9.79 3.49
C TYR A 151 -34.22 10.04 4.84
N SER A 152 -34.66 11.26 5.13
CA SER A 152 -35.17 11.66 6.45
C SER A 152 -34.16 11.36 7.58
N LEU A 153 -32.87 11.49 7.27
CA LEU A 153 -31.75 11.29 8.19
C LEU A 153 -30.93 12.58 8.34
N ARG A 154 -30.19 12.69 9.44
CA ARG A 154 -29.22 13.77 9.68
C ARG A 154 -27.81 13.23 9.55
N VAL A 155 -26.88 14.09 9.19
CA VAL A 155 -25.47 13.74 9.01
C VAL A 155 -24.56 14.75 9.69
N ARG A 156 -23.36 14.32 10.06
CA ARG A 156 -22.27 15.19 10.48
C ARG A 156 -21.16 15.05 9.46
N SER A 157 -20.71 16.15 8.89
CA SER A 157 -19.59 16.13 7.95
C SER A 157 -18.28 16.53 8.62
N LEU A 158 -17.20 16.06 8.02
CA LEU A 158 -15.84 16.52 8.24
C LEU A 158 -15.16 16.53 6.87
N ILE A 159 -14.79 17.72 6.41
CA ILE A 159 -14.03 17.83 5.17
C ILE A 159 -12.64 17.20 5.38
N GLU A 160 -12.20 16.37 4.43
CA GLU A 160 -10.87 15.79 4.42
C GLU A 160 -9.86 16.78 3.81
N TYR A 161 -10.12 17.23 2.57
CA TYR A 161 -9.37 18.29 1.90
C TYR A 161 -10.23 18.98 0.85
N CYS A 162 -9.80 20.17 0.43
CA CYS A 162 -10.35 20.87 -0.73
C CYS A 162 -9.25 21.18 -1.75
N VAL A 163 -9.63 21.31 -3.02
CA VAL A 163 -8.74 21.60 -4.16
C VAL A 163 -9.38 22.67 -5.03
N LYS A 164 -8.59 23.64 -5.48
CA LYS A 164 -8.99 24.62 -6.50
C LYS A 164 -8.38 24.29 -7.85
N SER A 165 -8.96 24.81 -8.93
CA SER A 165 -8.37 24.62 -10.26
C SER A 165 -6.99 25.27 -10.34
N GLY A 166 -6.07 24.63 -11.07
CA GLY A 166 -4.68 25.07 -11.23
C GLY A 166 -3.80 24.97 -9.98
N GLU A 167 -4.32 24.48 -8.83
CA GLU A 167 -3.53 24.29 -7.62
C GLU A 167 -2.56 23.10 -7.78
N SER A 168 -1.29 23.39 -8.08
CA SER A 168 -0.24 22.39 -8.13
C SER A 168 0.49 22.24 -6.80
N LEU A 169 1.00 21.04 -6.52
CA LEU A 169 1.80 20.79 -5.33
C LEU A 169 3.15 21.54 -5.45
N PRO A 170 3.49 22.47 -4.53
CA PRO A 170 4.75 23.21 -4.59
C PRO A 170 5.96 22.28 -4.42
N HIS A 171 7.09 22.62 -5.03
CA HIS A 171 8.32 21.83 -4.94
C HIS A 171 9.11 22.21 -3.69
N ASP A 172 9.34 21.24 -2.81
CA ASP A 172 10.14 21.46 -1.60
C ASP A 172 11.61 21.15 -1.84
N VAL A 173 12.47 21.55 -0.89
CA VAL A 173 13.91 21.23 -0.93
C VAL A 173 14.15 19.72 -1.02
N LEU A 174 13.35 18.91 -0.30
CA LEU A 174 13.44 17.45 -0.36
C LEU A 174 13.14 16.91 -1.77
N ASP A 175 12.17 17.50 -2.48
CA ASP A 175 11.82 17.06 -3.82
C ASP A 175 12.97 17.35 -4.78
N LEU A 176 13.57 18.54 -4.67
CA LEU A 176 14.72 18.93 -5.48
C LEU A 176 15.95 18.04 -5.20
N THR A 177 16.21 17.67 -3.95
CA THR A 177 17.33 16.76 -3.62
C THR A 177 17.10 15.35 -4.18
N VAL A 178 15.87 14.85 -4.16
CA VAL A 178 15.52 13.56 -4.77
C VAL A 178 15.70 13.60 -6.29
N TYR A 179 15.26 14.66 -6.96
CA TYR A 179 15.46 14.83 -8.41
C TYR A 179 16.94 14.91 -8.77
N ALA A 180 17.73 15.66 -8.00
CA ALA A 180 19.17 15.72 -8.18
C ALA A 180 19.82 14.34 -7.99
N LEU A 181 19.42 13.58 -6.97
CA LEU A 181 19.94 12.24 -6.71
C LEU A 181 19.60 11.25 -7.85
N ILE A 182 18.36 11.27 -8.35
CA ILE A 182 17.94 10.43 -9.48
C ILE A 182 18.74 10.82 -10.74
N ALA A 183 18.87 12.12 -11.04
CA ALA A 183 19.68 12.60 -12.16
C ALA A 183 21.14 12.17 -12.04
N VAL A 184 21.76 12.25 -10.86
CA VAL A 184 23.14 11.80 -10.64
C VAL A 184 23.27 10.29 -10.88
N ILE A 185 22.33 9.48 -10.37
CA ILE A 185 22.35 8.02 -10.61
C ILE A 185 22.22 7.72 -12.11
N LEU A 186 21.31 8.40 -12.82
CA LEU A 186 21.14 8.25 -14.27
C LEU A 186 22.39 8.67 -15.05
N LEU A 187 23.05 9.76 -14.65
CA LEU A 187 24.30 10.17 -15.27
C LEU A 187 25.41 9.13 -15.04
N ILE A 188 25.56 8.63 -13.81
CA ILE A 188 26.55 7.60 -13.47
C ILE A 188 26.27 6.32 -14.25
N THR A 189 25.02 5.87 -14.38
CA THR A 189 24.68 4.66 -15.15
C THR A 189 24.97 4.85 -16.65
N VAL A 190 24.67 6.02 -17.22
CA VAL A 190 25.02 6.35 -18.61
C VAL A 190 26.54 6.36 -18.80
N PHE A 191 27.30 7.08 -17.98
CA PHE A 191 28.77 7.13 -18.09
C PHE A 191 29.41 5.77 -17.87
N SER A 192 28.94 5.00 -16.90
CA SER A 192 29.41 3.64 -16.61
C SER A 192 29.14 2.69 -17.78
N THR A 193 27.94 2.75 -18.36
CA THR A 193 27.56 1.92 -19.52
C THR A 193 28.36 2.29 -20.77
N LEU A 194 28.59 3.58 -21.02
CA LEU A 194 29.43 4.05 -22.14
C LEU A 194 30.89 3.63 -21.96
N TYR A 195 31.43 3.72 -20.75
CA TYR A 195 32.79 3.28 -20.44
C TYR A 195 32.96 1.78 -20.65
N ASP A 196 32.04 0.97 -20.14
CA ASP A 196 32.05 -0.48 -20.28
C ASP A 196 31.92 -0.92 -21.74
N HIS A 197 31.08 -0.23 -22.51
CA HIS A 197 30.94 -0.49 -23.95
C HIS A 197 32.23 -0.16 -24.73
N ARG A 198 32.92 0.92 -24.38
CA ARG A 198 34.24 1.25 -24.97
C ARG A 198 35.28 0.18 -24.64
N LEU A 199 35.28 -0.33 -23.41
CA LEU A 199 36.20 -1.38 -22.98
C LEU A 199 35.93 -2.69 -23.72
N SER A 200 34.65 -3.05 -23.89
CA SER A 200 34.23 -4.20 -24.70
C SER A 200 34.68 -4.08 -26.16
N LYS A 201 34.66 -2.88 -26.75
CA LYS A 201 35.14 -2.66 -28.12
C LYS A 201 36.66 -2.87 -28.22
N HIS A 202 37.43 -2.48 -27.22
CA HIS A 202 38.87 -2.71 -27.18
C HIS A 202 39.22 -4.21 -27.06
N ASP A 203 38.41 -4.98 -26.35
CA ASP A 203 38.53 -6.44 -26.22
C ASP A 203 37.57 -7.18 -27.17
N SER A 204 37.73 -6.92 -28.47
CA SER A 204 36.83 -7.40 -29.52
C SER A 204 36.72 -8.93 -29.63
N GLN A 205 37.67 -9.69 -29.05
CA GLN A 205 37.72 -11.15 -29.18
C GLN A 205 36.70 -11.87 -28.30
N ALA A 206 36.21 -11.26 -27.22
CA ALA A 206 35.36 -11.91 -26.24
C ALA A 206 33.84 -11.76 -26.51
N GLY A 207 33.43 -10.86 -27.41
CA GLY A 207 32.01 -10.63 -27.73
C GLY A 207 31.15 -10.43 -26.48
N ASN A 208 30.06 -11.20 -26.35
CA ASN A 208 29.17 -11.12 -25.18
C ASN A 208 29.74 -11.76 -23.91
N LEU A 209 30.77 -12.62 -24.00
CA LEU A 209 31.42 -13.23 -22.82
C LEU A 209 32.18 -12.18 -22.00
N PHE A 210 32.59 -11.07 -22.62
CA PHE A 210 33.26 -9.96 -21.94
C PHE A 210 32.45 -9.43 -20.74
N TYR A 211 31.14 -9.26 -20.91
CA TYR A 211 30.26 -8.72 -19.87
C TYR A 211 29.99 -9.73 -18.75
N GLN A 212 30.20 -11.03 -19.01
CA GLN A 212 30.02 -12.09 -18.00
C GLN A 212 31.22 -12.20 -17.07
N GLN A 213 32.41 -11.84 -17.55
CA GLN A 213 33.65 -11.96 -16.78
C GLN A 213 33.85 -10.76 -15.83
N CYS A 214 34.58 -10.98 -14.74
CA CYS A 214 35.03 -9.91 -13.86
C CYS A 214 36.31 -9.27 -14.40
N LEU A 215 36.33 -7.94 -14.48
CA LEU A 215 37.52 -7.19 -14.87
C LEU A 215 38.63 -7.35 -13.82
N GLN A 216 39.89 -7.32 -14.25
CA GLN A 216 41.03 -7.56 -13.35
C GLN A 216 41.33 -6.35 -12.44
N HIS A 217 41.15 -5.13 -12.93
CA HIS A 217 41.50 -3.93 -12.17
C HIS A 217 40.35 -3.41 -11.31
N ARG A 218 40.63 -3.10 -10.04
CA ARG A 218 39.64 -2.53 -9.08
C ARG A 218 39.01 -1.23 -9.58
N ARG A 219 39.78 -0.38 -10.28
CA ARG A 219 39.28 0.88 -10.85
C ARG A 219 38.22 0.62 -11.91
N GLU A 220 38.47 -0.33 -12.81
CA GLU A 220 37.53 -0.72 -13.85
C GLU A 220 36.29 -1.38 -13.27
N GLN A 221 36.44 -2.22 -12.23
CA GLN A 221 35.32 -2.81 -11.51
C GLN A 221 34.40 -1.74 -10.90
N LEU A 222 34.97 -0.69 -10.30
CA LEU A 222 34.20 0.43 -9.76
C LEU A 222 33.52 1.24 -10.87
N LEU A 223 34.25 1.60 -11.93
CA LEU A 223 33.70 2.38 -13.04
C LEU A 223 32.63 1.64 -13.84
N THR A 224 32.63 0.31 -13.84
CA THR A 224 31.63 -0.52 -14.53
C THR A 224 30.50 -1.02 -13.61
N SER A 225 30.51 -0.64 -12.33
CA SER A 225 29.54 -1.13 -11.34
C SER A 225 28.09 -0.73 -11.64
N PHE A 226 27.88 0.42 -12.29
CA PHE A 226 26.57 0.93 -12.71
C PHE A 226 26.24 0.66 -14.19
N SER A 227 27.05 -0.15 -14.88
CA SER A 227 26.83 -0.51 -16.30
C SER A 227 25.59 -1.37 -16.44
N LEU A 228 24.62 -0.92 -17.24
CA LEU A 228 23.37 -1.64 -17.46
C LEU A 228 23.61 -2.98 -18.16
N VAL A 229 24.47 -2.99 -19.18
CA VAL A 229 24.74 -4.17 -20.02
C VAL A 229 25.39 -5.28 -19.18
N ARG A 230 26.44 -4.94 -18.42
CA ARG A 230 27.13 -5.91 -17.55
C ARG A 230 26.25 -6.41 -16.43
N ASN A 231 25.48 -5.54 -15.79
CA ASN A 231 24.55 -5.95 -14.74
C ASN A 231 23.42 -6.83 -15.28
N TYR A 232 22.93 -6.58 -16.50
CA TYR A 232 21.96 -7.44 -17.16
C TYR A 232 22.52 -8.85 -17.41
N TYR A 233 23.70 -8.97 -18.02
CA TYR A 233 24.34 -10.28 -18.23
C TYR A 233 24.59 -11.01 -16.92
N ARG A 234 25.05 -10.31 -15.87
CA ARG A 234 25.20 -10.85 -14.50
C ARG A 234 23.89 -11.31 -13.87
N LEU A 235 22.79 -10.63 -14.14
CA LEU A 235 21.46 -11.00 -13.63
C LEU A 235 20.93 -12.25 -14.32
N THR A 236 21.20 -12.41 -15.62
CA THR A 236 20.76 -13.56 -16.43
C THR A 236 21.72 -14.76 -16.41
N LEU A 237 22.89 -14.60 -15.81
CA LEU A 237 23.92 -15.64 -15.74
C LEU A 237 23.39 -16.84 -14.95
N ALA A 238 23.52 -18.03 -15.53
CA ALA A 238 23.13 -19.26 -14.86
C ALA A 238 24.04 -19.51 -13.63
N HIS A 239 23.45 -19.99 -12.55
CA HIS A 239 24.19 -20.39 -11.36
C HIS A 239 25.19 -21.51 -11.70
N GLY A 240 26.48 -21.24 -11.53
CA GLY A 240 27.55 -22.13 -11.97
C GLY A 240 27.96 -23.23 -10.98
N SER A 241 27.58 -23.15 -9.70
CA SER A 241 27.94 -24.17 -8.71
C SER A 241 26.88 -25.28 -8.61
N ASP A 242 27.32 -26.53 -8.41
CA ASP A 242 26.44 -27.68 -8.21
C ASP A 242 25.50 -27.45 -7.02
N PHE A 243 26.01 -26.88 -5.93
CA PHE A 243 25.21 -26.50 -4.77
C PHE A 243 24.09 -25.49 -5.12
N ALA A 244 24.42 -24.46 -5.90
CA ALA A 244 23.42 -23.48 -6.33
C ALA A 244 22.36 -24.11 -7.23
N ARG A 245 22.70 -25.17 -7.99
CA ARG A 245 21.74 -25.95 -8.79
C ARG A 245 20.75 -26.71 -7.91
N ASP A 246 21.21 -27.27 -6.80
CA ASP A 246 20.37 -28.08 -5.89
C ASP A 246 19.32 -27.24 -5.13
N ILE A 247 19.60 -25.96 -4.88
CA ILE A 247 18.68 -25.05 -4.17
C ILE A 247 17.73 -24.27 -5.09
N ARG A 248 17.80 -24.45 -6.43
CA ARG A 248 17.00 -23.68 -7.41
C ARG A 248 15.49 -23.80 -7.23
N PHE A 249 15.00 -24.89 -6.62
CA PHE A 249 13.57 -25.05 -6.40
C PHE A 249 13.00 -23.95 -5.48
N PHE A 250 13.82 -23.38 -4.58
CA PHE A 250 13.40 -22.24 -3.76
C PHE A 250 13.06 -21.01 -4.61
N ASP A 251 13.71 -20.83 -5.76
CA ASP A 251 13.40 -19.72 -6.65
C ASP A 251 12.00 -19.88 -7.27
N ALA A 252 11.58 -21.11 -7.58
CA ALA A 252 10.21 -21.37 -8.02
C ALA A 252 9.17 -21.01 -6.94
N PHE A 253 9.40 -21.43 -5.69
CA PHE A 253 8.54 -21.07 -4.57
C PHE A 253 8.49 -19.56 -4.32
N ARG A 254 9.62 -18.86 -4.47
CA ARG A 254 9.68 -17.41 -4.35
C ARG A 254 8.87 -16.72 -5.44
N VAL A 255 8.99 -17.15 -6.69
CA VAL A 255 8.24 -16.55 -7.80
C VAL A 255 6.73 -16.71 -7.56
N ILE A 256 6.29 -17.93 -7.25
CA ILE A 256 4.86 -18.20 -6.93
C ILE A 256 4.42 -17.36 -5.72
N GLY A 257 5.21 -17.34 -4.66
CA GLY A 257 4.91 -16.56 -3.45
C GLY A 257 4.79 -15.06 -3.74
N VAL A 258 5.66 -14.50 -4.57
CA VAL A 258 5.61 -13.07 -4.94
C VAL A 258 4.34 -12.76 -5.72
N PHE A 259 3.93 -13.61 -6.67
CA PHE A 259 2.66 -13.43 -7.39
C PHE A 259 1.45 -13.47 -6.45
N VAL A 260 1.43 -14.40 -5.49
CA VAL A 260 0.35 -14.50 -4.51
C VAL A 260 0.31 -13.26 -3.60
N VAL A 261 1.46 -12.77 -3.15
CA VAL A 261 1.57 -11.55 -2.34
C VAL A 261 1.10 -10.32 -3.14
N ILE A 262 1.50 -10.18 -4.41
CA ILE A 262 1.04 -9.11 -5.29
C ILE A 262 -0.48 -9.17 -5.49
N LEU A 263 -1.03 -10.37 -5.73
CA LEU A 263 -2.48 -10.56 -5.85
C LEU A 263 -3.21 -10.19 -4.55
N GLY A 264 -2.68 -10.60 -3.40
CA GLY A 264 -3.24 -10.23 -2.10
C GLY A 264 -3.25 -8.72 -1.86
N HIS A 265 -2.13 -8.04 -2.11
CA HIS A 265 -2.04 -6.58 -1.96
C HIS A 265 -2.92 -5.82 -2.96
N THR A 266 -3.04 -6.29 -4.21
CA THR A 266 -3.94 -5.64 -5.18
C THR A 266 -5.40 -5.77 -4.76
N LEU A 267 -5.84 -6.95 -4.31
CA LEU A 267 -7.18 -7.14 -3.75
C LEU A 267 -7.42 -6.25 -2.52
N MET A 268 -6.46 -6.20 -1.59
CA MET A 268 -6.50 -5.35 -0.42
C MET A 268 -6.65 -3.87 -0.79
N VAL A 269 -5.87 -3.37 -1.76
CA VAL A 269 -5.99 -2.00 -2.25
C VAL A 269 -7.41 -1.75 -2.75
N PHE A 270 -7.95 -2.60 -3.62
CA PHE A 270 -9.33 -2.46 -4.09
C PHE A 270 -10.33 -2.37 -2.94
N MET A 271 -10.24 -3.21 -1.91
CA MET A 271 -11.13 -3.14 -0.73
C MET A 271 -11.03 -1.81 0.03
N THR A 272 -9.86 -1.17 0.00
CA THR A 272 -9.65 0.12 0.68
C THR A 272 -10.04 1.32 -0.18
N VAL A 273 -10.32 1.15 -1.47
CA VAL A 273 -10.69 2.25 -2.37
C VAL A 273 -12.18 2.54 -2.31
N GLN A 274 -12.54 3.78 -2.62
CA GLN A 274 -13.91 4.23 -2.85
C GLN A 274 -14.45 3.63 -4.16
N ILE A 275 -15.19 2.53 -4.07
CA ILE A 275 -15.69 1.77 -5.23
C ILE A 275 -17.20 2.02 -5.41
N GLU A 276 -17.68 2.10 -6.65
CA GLU A 276 -19.11 2.31 -6.96
C GLU A 276 -20.02 1.13 -6.53
N ASN A 277 -19.52 -0.11 -6.63
CA ASN A 277 -20.23 -1.36 -6.33
C ASN A 277 -19.64 -2.11 -5.11
N PRO A 278 -19.71 -1.54 -3.89
CA PRO A 278 -19.13 -2.14 -2.68
C PRO A 278 -19.72 -3.52 -2.35
N GLU A 279 -20.98 -3.76 -2.69
CA GLU A 279 -21.70 -5.01 -2.42
C GLU A 279 -21.03 -6.24 -3.05
N PHE A 280 -20.36 -6.07 -4.20
CA PHE A 280 -19.63 -7.16 -4.85
C PHE A 280 -18.52 -7.67 -3.95
N TYR A 281 -17.80 -6.75 -3.33
CA TYR A 281 -16.64 -7.02 -2.48
C TYR A 281 -17.05 -7.51 -1.10
N GLU A 282 -18.11 -6.96 -0.51
CA GLU A 282 -18.68 -7.50 0.74
C GLU A 282 -19.09 -8.97 0.57
N GLN A 283 -19.75 -9.31 -0.54
CA GLN A 283 -20.11 -10.69 -0.86
C GLN A 283 -18.90 -11.55 -1.22
N PHE A 284 -17.88 -10.96 -1.84
CA PHE A 284 -16.64 -11.64 -2.17
C PHE A 284 -15.94 -12.15 -0.90
N LEU A 285 -15.93 -11.39 0.20
CA LEU A 285 -15.30 -11.78 1.46
C LEU A 285 -15.93 -12.99 2.14
N PHE A 286 -17.21 -13.30 1.87
CA PHE A 286 -17.88 -14.49 2.40
C PHE A 286 -17.49 -15.78 1.66
N ARG A 287 -16.75 -15.69 0.57
CA ARG A 287 -16.33 -16.87 -0.21
C ARG A 287 -15.14 -17.57 0.44
N PHE A 288 -15.06 -18.88 0.27
CA PHE A 288 -13.96 -19.67 0.84
C PHE A 288 -12.62 -19.30 0.19
N GLU A 289 -12.60 -19.05 -1.12
CA GLU A 289 -11.38 -18.76 -1.87
C GLU A 289 -10.69 -17.50 -1.35
N THR A 290 -11.45 -16.52 -0.90
CA THR A 290 -10.95 -15.23 -0.39
C THR A 290 -10.50 -15.32 1.06
N SER A 291 -11.07 -16.23 1.83
CA SER A 291 -10.68 -16.46 3.22
C SER A 291 -9.20 -16.87 3.35
N ILE A 292 -8.65 -17.58 2.34
CA ILE A 292 -7.22 -17.90 2.27
C ILE A 292 -6.36 -16.63 2.19
N PHE A 293 -6.79 -15.64 1.41
CA PHE A 293 -6.07 -14.37 1.25
C PHE A 293 -6.23 -13.43 2.45
N GLN A 294 -7.33 -13.55 3.21
CA GLN A 294 -7.52 -12.79 4.45
C GLN A 294 -6.44 -13.12 5.49
N ASN A 295 -5.89 -14.34 5.51
CA ASN A 295 -4.75 -14.68 6.36
C ASN A 295 -3.41 -14.59 5.62
N GLY A 296 -3.11 -13.39 5.08
CA GLY A 296 -1.90 -13.12 4.31
C GLY A 296 -0.59 -13.44 5.07
N SER A 297 -0.63 -13.43 6.41
CA SER A 297 0.53 -13.73 7.25
C SER A 297 1.15 -15.10 6.98
N VAL A 298 0.32 -16.09 6.60
CA VAL A 298 0.75 -17.46 6.29
C VAL A 298 1.71 -17.48 5.10
N PHE A 299 1.46 -16.66 4.07
CA PHE A 299 2.34 -16.58 2.91
C PHE A 299 3.70 -15.98 3.26
N ILE A 300 3.73 -15.01 4.17
CA ILE A 300 4.98 -14.40 4.64
C ILE A 300 5.84 -15.41 5.44
N GLN A 301 5.21 -16.32 6.19
CA GLN A 301 5.93 -17.38 6.92
C GLN A 301 6.76 -18.28 5.99
N ILE A 302 6.29 -18.55 4.77
CA ILE A 302 7.04 -19.33 3.78
C ILE A 302 8.38 -18.65 3.46
N PHE A 303 8.38 -17.32 3.26
CA PHE A 303 9.60 -16.56 3.01
C PHE A 303 10.54 -16.52 4.22
N PHE A 304 10.01 -16.50 5.44
CA PHE A 304 10.81 -16.59 6.66
C PHE A 304 11.53 -17.95 6.76
N VAL A 305 10.82 -19.05 6.50
CA VAL A 305 11.42 -20.40 6.51
C VAL A 305 12.52 -20.53 5.45
N ILE A 306 12.26 -20.08 4.21
CA ILE A 306 13.27 -20.08 3.13
C ILE A 306 14.49 -19.24 3.52
N SER A 307 14.26 -18.06 4.10
CA SER A 307 15.35 -17.17 4.52
C SER A 307 16.18 -17.78 5.66
N GLY A 308 15.54 -18.45 6.61
CA GLY A 308 16.21 -19.16 7.71
C GLY A 308 17.06 -20.33 7.21
N PHE A 309 16.51 -21.14 6.30
CA PHE A 309 17.25 -22.24 5.67
C PHE A 309 18.49 -21.75 4.92
N LEU A 310 18.36 -20.72 4.09
CA LEU A 310 19.49 -20.17 3.33
C LEU A 310 20.53 -19.49 4.21
N LEU A 311 20.11 -18.91 5.33
CA LEU A 311 21.03 -18.39 6.32
C LEU A 311 21.86 -19.51 6.96
N TYR A 312 21.21 -20.62 7.35
CA TYR A 312 21.88 -21.80 7.88
C TYR A 312 22.91 -22.36 6.89
N VAL A 313 22.49 -22.56 5.64
CA VAL A 313 23.38 -22.99 4.54
C VAL A 313 24.59 -22.07 4.40
N ASN A 314 24.39 -20.75 4.43
CA ASN A 314 25.47 -19.78 4.26
C ASN A 314 26.50 -19.89 5.41
N PHE A 315 26.04 -20.14 6.64
CA PHE A 315 26.95 -20.38 7.77
C PHE A 315 27.76 -21.68 7.62
N THR A 316 27.13 -22.76 7.15
CA THR A 316 27.78 -24.07 7.03
C THR A 316 28.69 -24.18 5.80
N ASP A 317 28.22 -23.76 4.62
CA ASP A 317 28.92 -23.92 3.34
C ASP A 317 30.08 -22.94 3.19
N ARG A 318 29.90 -21.68 3.61
CA ARG A 318 31.00 -20.69 3.62
C ARG A 318 31.95 -20.84 4.82
N GLN A 319 31.74 -21.87 5.64
CA GLN A 319 32.50 -22.16 6.86
C GLN A 319 32.76 -20.91 7.71
N LEU A 320 31.75 -20.05 7.87
CA LEU A 320 31.92 -18.79 8.59
C LEU A 320 32.09 -19.02 10.11
N VAL A 321 31.76 -20.20 10.60
CA VAL A 321 31.89 -20.63 11.99
C VAL A 321 32.37 -22.08 12.01
N HIS A 322 33.49 -22.35 12.69
CA HIS A 322 33.97 -23.71 12.92
C HIS A 322 33.54 -24.20 14.30
N ALA A 323 33.48 -25.52 14.50
CA ALA A 323 33.18 -26.12 15.81
C ALA A 323 34.19 -25.74 16.93
N LYS A 324 35.35 -25.18 16.56
CA LYS A 324 36.39 -24.67 17.47
C LYS A 324 36.38 -23.14 17.64
N SER A 325 35.47 -22.42 16.96
CA SER A 325 35.39 -20.96 17.04
C SER A 325 34.93 -20.50 18.42
N GLY A 326 35.59 -19.47 18.95
CA GLY A 326 35.20 -18.87 20.22
C GLY A 326 33.91 -18.06 20.09
N ILE A 327 33.16 -17.89 21.20
CA ILE A 327 31.90 -17.12 21.25
C ILE A 327 32.05 -15.71 20.64
N ARG A 328 33.19 -15.03 20.87
CA ARG A 328 33.47 -13.70 20.31
C ARG A 328 33.55 -13.68 18.79
N GLU A 329 34.13 -14.73 18.20
CA GLU A 329 34.23 -14.88 16.74
C GLU A 329 32.84 -15.12 16.14
N CYS A 330 32.03 -16.00 16.77
CA CYS A 330 30.65 -16.24 16.36
C CYS A 330 29.81 -14.97 16.38
N ILE A 331 29.94 -14.14 17.43
CA ILE A 331 29.24 -12.85 17.54
C ILE A 331 29.70 -11.90 16.43
N GLY A 332 31.02 -11.80 16.17
CA GLY A 332 31.55 -10.95 15.10
C GLY A 332 31.05 -11.37 13.72
N VAL A 333 31.00 -12.67 13.46
CA VAL A 333 30.46 -13.24 12.20
C VAL A 333 28.97 -12.95 12.07
N TYR A 334 28.19 -13.11 13.14
CA TYR A 334 26.77 -12.79 13.16
C TYR A 334 26.53 -11.33 12.78
N PHE A 335 27.20 -10.38 13.45
CA PHE A 335 27.05 -8.96 13.15
C PHE A 335 27.51 -8.62 11.72
N ARG A 336 28.59 -9.25 11.24
CA ARG A 336 29.04 -9.07 9.85
C ARG A 336 27.96 -9.49 8.84
N VAL A 337 27.31 -10.64 9.04
CA VAL A 337 26.22 -11.11 8.18
C VAL A 337 24.99 -10.21 8.31
N PHE A 338 24.66 -9.79 9.52
CA PHE A 338 23.56 -8.87 9.80
C PHE A 338 23.76 -7.54 9.07
N PHE A 339 24.91 -6.89 9.23
CA PHE A 339 25.21 -5.61 8.58
C PHE A 339 25.27 -5.76 7.05
N TYR A 340 25.83 -6.85 6.52
CA TYR A 340 25.81 -7.10 5.08
C TYR A 340 24.37 -7.17 4.54
N ARG A 341 23.46 -7.84 5.26
CA ARG A 341 22.04 -7.90 4.88
C ARG A 341 21.37 -6.53 5.03
N TYR A 342 21.64 -5.81 6.11
CA TYR A 342 21.10 -4.48 6.37
C TYR A 342 21.51 -3.48 5.28
N PHE A 343 22.80 -3.34 5.00
CA PHE A 343 23.32 -2.45 3.96
C PHE A 343 22.94 -2.86 2.54
N ARG A 344 22.59 -4.14 2.31
CA ARG A 344 22.03 -4.58 1.03
C ARG A 344 20.58 -4.13 0.84
N LEU A 345 19.77 -4.11 1.90
CA LEU A 345 18.34 -3.76 1.84
C LEU A 345 18.11 -2.24 1.93
N LEU A 346 18.97 -1.54 2.66
CA LEU A 346 18.83 -0.12 2.95
C LEU A 346 18.69 0.76 1.69
N PRO A 347 19.48 0.58 0.60
CA PRO A 347 19.37 1.44 -0.58
C PRO A 347 18.01 1.36 -1.26
N SER A 348 17.45 0.15 -1.42
CA SER A 348 16.12 -0.03 -2.01
C SER A 348 15.01 0.52 -1.11
N LEU A 349 15.15 0.38 0.21
CA LEU A 349 14.19 0.94 1.16
C LEU A 349 14.21 2.47 1.12
N LEU A 350 15.40 3.08 1.13
CA LEU A 350 15.54 4.54 1.02
C LEU A 350 14.95 5.05 -0.30
N ALA A 351 15.22 4.36 -1.42
CA ALA A 351 14.64 4.73 -2.71
C ALA A 351 13.10 4.69 -2.67
N LEU A 352 12.51 3.68 -2.04
CA LEU A 352 11.05 3.59 -1.87
C LEU A 352 10.48 4.71 -0.99
N ILE A 353 11.13 5.02 0.14
CA ILE A 353 10.71 6.12 1.03
C ILE A 353 10.78 7.46 0.29
N LEU A 354 11.88 7.73 -0.42
CA LEU A 354 12.05 8.97 -1.18
C LEU A 354 11.04 9.08 -2.33
N PHE A 355 10.74 7.96 -3.00
CA PHE A 355 9.74 7.90 -4.06
C PHE A 355 8.34 8.23 -3.55
N ASN A 356 7.89 7.57 -2.48
CA ASN A 356 6.57 7.83 -1.88
C ASN A 356 6.48 9.23 -1.26
N GLY A 357 7.56 9.68 -0.60
CA GLY A 357 7.64 11.00 0.03
C GLY A 357 7.75 12.18 -0.93
N SER A 358 8.11 11.99 -2.21
CA SER A 358 8.43 13.11 -3.11
C SER A 358 7.78 13.01 -4.50
N PHE A 359 7.78 11.81 -5.09
CA PHE A 359 7.39 11.61 -6.48
C PHE A 359 5.96 11.07 -6.64
N LEU A 360 5.55 10.12 -5.79
CA LEU A 360 4.27 9.41 -5.95
C LEU A 360 3.06 10.37 -5.98
N ALA A 361 2.99 11.32 -5.04
CA ALA A 361 1.89 12.28 -4.97
C ALA A 361 1.76 13.21 -6.20
N ARG A 362 2.78 13.26 -7.07
CA ARG A 362 2.83 14.10 -8.27
C ARG A 362 2.55 13.35 -9.57
N LEU A 363 2.51 12.01 -9.53
CA LEU A 363 2.39 11.20 -10.74
C LEU A 363 1.03 11.35 -11.44
N GLN A 364 -0.03 11.58 -10.67
CA GLN A 364 -1.40 11.72 -11.13
C GLN A 364 -2.11 12.76 -10.26
N ASN A 365 -3.29 13.19 -10.73
CA ASN A 365 -4.22 14.03 -9.98
C ASN A 365 -5.56 13.30 -9.89
N GLY A 366 -6.43 13.77 -9.00
CA GLY A 366 -7.77 13.24 -8.83
C GLY A 366 -8.17 13.11 -7.36
N PRO A 367 -9.49 12.96 -7.09
CA PRO A 367 -10.01 12.94 -5.74
C PRO A 367 -9.53 11.71 -4.97
N PHE A 368 -9.45 10.57 -5.68
CA PHE A 368 -8.91 9.35 -5.10
C PHE A 368 -7.39 9.42 -4.89
N TRP A 369 -6.64 9.97 -5.86
CA TRP A 369 -5.18 10.00 -5.80
C TRP A 369 -4.66 10.82 -4.62
N ARG A 370 -5.24 12.00 -4.37
CA ARG A 370 -4.85 12.85 -3.24
C ARG A 370 -5.21 12.24 -1.88
N HIS A 371 -6.36 11.57 -1.78
CA HIS A 371 -6.76 10.84 -0.57
C HIS A 371 -5.71 9.79 -0.16
N LEU A 372 -5.22 9.00 -1.13
CA LEU A 372 -4.25 7.94 -0.86
C LEU A 372 -2.81 8.47 -0.69
N THR A 373 -2.36 9.29 -1.63
CA THR A 373 -0.92 9.60 -1.75
C THR A 373 -0.44 10.71 -0.83
N GLU A 374 -1.32 11.61 -0.36
CA GLU A 374 -0.93 12.65 0.59
C GLU A 374 -0.56 12.06 1.95
N ALA A 375 -1.31 11.07 2.42
CA ALA A 375 -1.03 10.38 3.66
C ALA A 375 0.32 9.65 3.61
N GLU A 376 0.54 8.87 2.55
CA GLU A 376 1.83 8.21 2.27
C GLU A 376 2.99 9.21 2.23
N ARG A 377 2.80 10.37 1.58
CA ARG A 377 3.79 11.44 1.51
C ARG A 377 4.15 11.99 2.89
N VAL A 378 3.15 12.37 3.69
CA VAL A 378 3.36 12.95 5.03
C VAL A 378 4.03 11.94 5.95
N PHE A 379 3.53 10.71 6.01
CA PHE A 379 4.14 9.68 6.86
C PHE A 379 5.55 9.31 6.40
N CYS A 380 5.82 9.20 5.10
CA CYS A 380 7.18 9.02 4.59
C CYS A 380 8.12 10.12 5.09
N ARG A 381 7.69 11.38 5.08
CA ARG A 381 8.53 12.53 5.44
C ARG A 381 8.75 12.65 6.95
N GLU A 382 7.77 12.34 7.77
CA GLU A 382 7.87 12.46 9.22
C GLU A 382 8.48 11.21 9.87
N ASN A 383 8.10 10.02 9.38
CA ASN A 383 8.39 8.74 10.01
C ASN A 383 9.41 7.88 9.22
N TRP A 384 10.15 8.45 8.26
CA TRP A 384 11.17 7.71 7.48
C TRP A 384 12.15 6.92 8.38
N TRP A 385 12.57 7.51 9.50
CA TRP A 385 13.55 6.93 10.41
C TRP A 385 13.05 5.63 11.04
N LYS A 386 11.74 5.52 11.31
CA LYS A 386 11.12 4.30 11.86
C LYS A 386 11.35 3.10 10.94
N ASN A 387 11.33 3.31 9.62
CA ASN A 387 11.59 2.28 8.62
C ASN A 387 13.08 1.98 8.47
N VAL A 388 13.93 3.01 8.47
CA VAL A 388 15.40 2.84 8.37
C VAL A 388 15.95 2.03 9.54
N PHE A 389 15.43 2.24 10.74
CA PHE A 389 15.81 1.47 11.93
C PHE A 389 14.96 0.21 12.16
N PHE A 390 14.01 -0.09 11.27
CA PHE A 390 13.06 -1.23 11.38
C PHE A 390 12.29 -1.29 12.72
N VAL A 391 12.11 -0.16 13.41
CA VAL A 391 11.38 -0.07 14.69
C VAL A 391 9.86 -0.04 14.46
N ASN A 392 9.44 0.17 13.21
CA ASN A 392 8.03 0.16 12.79
C ASN A 392 7.27 -1.13 13.19
N ASN A 393 7.98 -2.27 13.31
CA ASN A 393 7.37 -3.53 13.76
C ASN A 393 6.93 -3.51 15.24
N HIS A 394 7.42 -2.55 16.03
CA HIS A 394 7.13 -2.41 17.45
C HIS A 394 6.35 -1.13 17.78
N LEU A 395 6.44 -0.11 16.92
CA LEU A 395 5.71 1.15 17.01
C LEU A 395 4.73 1.23 15.84
N LEU A 396 3.59 0.56 15.98
CA LEU A 396 2.55 0.41 14.94
C LEU A 396 1.79 1.71 14.64
N GLU A 397 1.88 2.72 15.51
CA GLU A 397 1.25 4.02 15.30
C GLU A 397 1.96 4.77 14.15
N ASP A 398 1.18 5.05 13.09
CA ASP A 398 1.54 5.84 11.90
C ASP A 398 2.72 5.31 11.08
N SER A 399 2.64 4.05 10.66
CA SER A 399 3.63 3.45 9.78
C SER A 399 3.51 3.88 8.31
N VAL A 400 4.66 4.09 7.67
CA VAL A 400 4.85 4.60 6.29
C VAL A 400 4.46 3.62 5.17
N VAL A 401 4.10 2.37 5.50
CA VAL A 401 3.91 1.30 4.49
C VAL A 401 2.51 0.68 4.59
N LEU A 402 1.65 1.23 5.45
CA LEU A 402 0.26 0.81 5.52
C LEU A 402 -0.59 1.91 4.91
N PRO A 403 -1.35 1.61 3.83
CA PRO A 403 -2.37 2.52 3.34
C PRO A 403 -3.23 2.95 4.53
N SER A 404 -3.49 4.23 4.66
CA SER A 404 -4.07 4.81 5.86
C SER A 404 -5.48 4.30 6.20
N ASN A 405 -6.14 3.67 5.22
CA ASN A 405 -7.37 2.90 5.40
C ASN A 405 -7.18 1.63 6.26
N LEU A 406 -5.96 1.14 6.45
CA LEU A 406 -5.64 0.05 7.39
C LEU A 406 -5.26 0.55 8.79
N VAL A 407 -4.65 1.73 8.92
CA VAL A 407 -4.26 2.29 10.23
C VAL A 407 -5.48 2.88 10.93
N LEU A 408 -6.31 3.64 10.20
CA LEU A 408 -7.66 3.98 10.67
C LEU A 408 -8.58 2.75 10.60
N GLY A 409 -8.31 1.79 9.72
CA GLY A 409 -9.01 0.51 9.69
C GLY A 409 -8.91 -0.27 11.00
N GLY A 410 -7.72 -0.39 11.59
CA GLY A 410 -7.51 -1.17 12.82
C GLY A 410 -8.36 -0.74 14.03
N ARG A 411 -8.79 0.53 14.12
CA ARG A 411 -9.72 1.02 15.17
C ARG A 411 -11.11 1.38 14.64
N HIS A 412 -11.25 1.65 13.35
CA HIS A 412 -12.43 2.30 12.77
C HIS A 412 -12.96 1.65 11.46
N ALA A 413 -12.23 0.74 10.82
CA ALA A 413 -12.78 -0.12 9.75
C ALA A 413 -12.09 -1.48 9.81
N ALA A 414 -12.74 -2.47 10.43
CA ALA A 414 -12.18 -3.81 10.48
C ALA A 414 -12.01 -4.38 9.05
N LEU A 415 -10.85 -4.18 8.46
CA LEU A 415 -10.35 -4.90 7.30
C LEU A 415 -8.89 -5.25 7.56
#